data_AF-Q5MEZ6-F1
#
_entry.id   AF-Q5MEZ6-F1
#
_cell.length_a   1.000
_cell.length_b   1.000
_cell.length_c   1.000
_cell.angle_alpha   90.00
_cell.angle_beta   90.00
_cell.angle_gamma   90.00
#
_symmetry.space_group_name_H-M   'P 1'
#
loop_
_entity.id
_entity.type
_entity.pdbx_description
1 polymer ?
#
loop_
_entity_poly.entity_id
_entity_poly.type
_entity_poly.pdbx_seq_one_letter_code
_entity_poly.pdbx_strand_id
1 'polypeptide(L)' 'PRRSIWKGSSVDALSSKMRSKRENLSSRRIRSRRSPILPESVDCFVRIYNGKTSVRCKITEGKVGHKSGESASTRKRR' A
#
# COMPACT_ATOMS: atom_id res chain seq x y z
N PRO A 1 -0.41 6.08 -11.91
CA PRO A 1 -0.41 7.42 -12.54
C PRO A 1 -0.51 8.56 -11.51
N ARG A 2 0.60 9.30 -11.34
CA ARG A 2 0.67 10.47 -10.45
C ARG A 2 -0.34 11.54 -10.91
N ARG A 3 -1.15 12.03 -9.96
CA ARG A 3 -1.90 13.29 -10.13
C ARG A 3 -0.94 14.45 -9.89
N SER A 4 -1.25 15.61 -10.46
CA SER A 4 -0.64 16.93 -10.24
C SER A 4 0.62 16.94 -9.36
N ILE A 5 1.78 16.90 -10.01
CA ILE A 5 3.11 16.72 -9.39
C ILE A 5 3.37 17.72 -8.27
N TRP A 6 2.93 18.97 -8.45
CA TRP A 6 3.12 20.06 -7.49
C TRP A 6 2.47 19.84 -6.11
N LYS A 7 1.43 18.99 -6.01
CA LYS A 7 0.73 18.69 -4.74
C LYS A 7 1.40 17.60 -3.90
N GLY A 8 2.42 16.94 -4.45
CA GLY A 8 3.05 15.80 -3.80
C GLY A 8 2.13 14.56 -3.74
N SER A 9 2.63 13.53 -3.07
CA SER A 9 1.94 12.25 -2.94
C SER A 9 0.84 12.31 -1.88
N SER A 10 -0.40 11.99 -2.29
CA SER A 10 -1.53 11.89 -1.36
C SER A 10 -1.38 10.65 -0.47
N VAL A 11 -1.02 10.86 0.80
CA VAL A 11 -0.94 9.80 1.81
C VAL A 11 -2.16 9.89 2.73
N ASP A 12 -2.85 8.78 2.91
CA ASP A 12 -4.01 8.71 3.81
C ASP A 12 -3.55 8.62 5.26
N ALA A 13 -4.29 9.20 6.20
CA ALA A 13 -3.93 9.23 7.62
C ALA A 13 -3.67 7.82 8.21
N LEU A 14 -4.38 6.79 7.70
CA LEU A 14 -4.18 5.41 8.13
C LEU A 14 -2.86 4.82 7.60
N SER A 15 -2.39 5.30 6.44
CA SER A 15 -1.11 4.93 5.86
C SER A 15 0.05 5.70 6.49
N SER A 16 -0.16 6.97 6.88
CA SER A 16 0.83 7.76 7.62
C SER A 16 1.22 7.11 8.95
N LYS A 17 0.28 6.41 9.62
CA LYS A 17 0.56 5.62 10.83
C LYS A 17 1.57 4.48 10.62
N MET A 18 1.85 4.06 9.38
CA MET A 18 2.92 3.08 9.11
C MET A 18 4.31 3.65 9.40
N ARG A 19 4.50 4.96 9.25
CA ARG A 19 5.79 5.62 9.46
C ARG A 19 6.27 5.56 10.91
N SER A 20 5.34 5.61 11.86
CA SER A 20 5.64 5.66 13.30
C SER A 20 5.78 4.30 13.98
N LYS A 21 5.38 3.19 13.33
CA LYS A 21 5.34 1.85 13.96
C LYS A 21 6.15 0.84 13.14
N ARG A 22 7.48 0.98 13.18
CA ARG A 22 8.45 0.03 12.57
C ARG A 22 8.56 -1.30 13.31
N GLU A 23 8.09 -1.39 14.55
CA GLU A 23 8.30 -2.55 15.43
C GLU A 23 7.30 -3.71 15.21
N ASN A 24 6.18 -3.50 14.50
CA ASN A 24 5.11 -4.50 14.35
C ASN A 24 4.75 -4.73 12.86
N LEU A 25 5.75 -5.13 12.06
CA LEU A 25 5.68 -5.18 10.59
C LEU A 25 5.15 -6.50 10.01
N SER A 26 4.94 -7.55 10.81
CA SER A 26 4.77 -8.91 10.24
C SER A 26 3.51 -9.12 9.39
N SER A 27 2.45 -8.31 9.57
CA SER A 27 1.28 -8.34 8.68
C SER A 27 0.32 -7.15 8.85
N ARG A 28 0.80 -5.92 8.67
CA ARG A 28 -0.06 -4.73 8.78
C ARG A 28 -1.18 -4.75 7.73
N ARG A 29 -2.42 -4.57 8.16
CA ARG A 29 -3.60 -4.49 7.27
C ARG A 29 -3.79 -3.08 6.73
N ILE A 30 -3.67 -2.92 5.42
CA ILE A 30 -3.98 -1.70 4.68
C ILE A 30 -5.36 -1.82 4.04
N ARG A 31 -6.25 -0.89 4.40
CA ARG A 31 -7.53 -0.70 3.71
C ARG A 31 -7.47 0.40 2.64
N SER A 32 -6.58 1.38 2.79
CA SER A 32 -6.40 2.43 1.80
C SER A 32 -5.72 1.88 0.54
N ARG A 33 -6.49 1.78 -0.55
CA ARG A 33 -6.01 1.38 -1.89
C ARG A 33 -5.52 2.54 -2.75
N ARG A 34 -5.76 3.78 -2.31
CA ARG A 34 -5.46 5.00 -3.07
C ARG A 34 -4.08 5.56 -2.78
N SER A 35 -3.53 5.24 -1.60
CA SER A 35 -2.24 5.74 -1.14
C SER A 35 -1.08 5.09 -1.90
N PRO A 36 -0.02 5.85 -2.19
CA PRO A 36 1.18 5.31 -2.79
C PRO A 36 1.96 4.49 -1.76
N ILE A 37 2.72 3.52 -2.27
CA ILE A 37 3.69 2.75 -1.49
C ILE A 37 4.89 3.65 -1.21
N LEU A 38 5.18 3.81 0.09
CA LEU A 38 6.30 4.58 0.58
C LEU A 38 7.59 3.74 0.55
N PRO A 39 8.76 4.36 0.35
CA PRO A 39 10.04 3.67 0.37
C PRO A 39 10.33 3.01 1.73
N GLU A 40 9.80 3.58 2.82
CA GLU A 40 9.92 3.00 4.18
C GLU A 40 9.19 1.64 4.34
N SER A 41 8.36 1.24 3.37
CA SER A 41 7.62 -0.03 3.41
C SER A 41 8.25 -1.14 2.56
N VAL A 42 9.46 -0.92 2.03
CA VAL A 42 10.21 -1.93 1.26
C VAL A 42 10.56 -3.13 2.16
N ASP A 43 10.56 -4.33 1.58
CA ASP A 43 10.76 -5.63 2.24
C ASP A 43 9.75 -6.02 3.32
N CYS A 44 8.71 -5.21 3.54
CA CYS A 44 7.63 -5.53 4.46
C CYS A 44 6.54 -6.38 3.81
N PHE A 45 5.93 -7.28 4.59
CA PHE A 45 4.72 -8.01 4.19
C PHE A 45 3.47 -7.23 4.59
N VAL A 46 2.66 -6.89 3.60
CA VAL A 46 1.47 -6.06 3.79
C VAL A 46 0.21 -6.81 3.40
N ARG A 47 -0.85 -6.65 4.18
CA ARG A 47 -2.17 -7.22 3.88
C ARG A 47 -3.09 -6.15 3.29
N ILE A 48 -3.36 -6.21 2.00
CA ILE A 48 -4.13 -5.20 1.26
C ILE A 48 -5.56 -5.68 1.04
N TYR A 49 -6.55 -4.90 1.48
CA TYR A 49 -7.96 -5.27 1.34
C TYR A 49 -8.47 -5.06 -0.10
N ASN A 50 -8.99 -6.11 -0.74
CA ASN A 50 -9.49 -6.06 -2.11
C ASN A 50 -11.02 -5.78 -2.22
N GLY A 51 -11.72 -5.65 -1.08
CA GLY A 51 -13.18 -5.48 -1.02
C GLY A 51 -13.91 -6.68 -0.40
N LYS A 52 -13.29 -7.86 -0.39
CA LYS A 52 -13.83 -9.07 0.25
C LYS A 52 -12.80 -9.75 1.16
N THR A 53 -11.56 -9.87 0.69
CA THR A 53 -10.45 -10.52 1.40
C THR A 53 -9.24 -9.60 1.48
N SER A 54 -8.30 -9.92 2.37
CA SER A 54 -7.01 -9.24 2.44
C SER A 54 -5.95 -10.06 1.74
N VAL A 55 -5.38 -9.53 0.66
CA VAL A 55 -4.30 -10.17 -0.10
C VAL A 55 -2.97 -9.84 0.58
N ARG A 56 -2.16 -10.85 0.90
CA ARG A 56 -0.82 -10.64 1.44
C ARG A 56 0.15 -10.41 0.27
N CYS A 57 0.81 -9.27 0.26
CA CYS A 57 1.76 -8.89 -0.77
C CYS A 57 3.09 -8.50 -0.12
N LYS A 58 4.21 -9.03 -0.63
CA LYS A 58 5.54 -8.52 -0.32
C LYS A 58 5.77 -7.24 -1.13
N ILE A 59 6.25 -6.18 -0.49
CA ILE A 59 6.62 -4.94 -1.16
C ILE A 59 8.06 -5.03 -1.62
N THR A 60 8.28 -4.82 -2.91
CA THR A 60 9.60 -4.75 -3.55
C THR A 60 9.88 -3.31 -3.98
N GLU A 61 11.13 -2.96 -4.23
CA GLU A 61 11.53 -1.60 -4.64
C GLU A 61 10.79 -1.10 -5.88
N GLY A 62 10.58 -1.97 -6.87
CA GLY A 62 9.81 -1.63 -8.07
C GLY A 62 8.33 -1.28 -7.83
N LYS A 63 7.80 -1.54 -6.63
CA LYS A 63 6.44 -1.13 -6.24
C LYS A 63 6.37 0.25 -5.63
N VAL A 64 7.50 0.88 -5.31
CA VAL A 64 7.54 2.22 -4.72
C VAL A 64 6.95 3.24 -5.71
N GLY A 65 6.09 4.12 -5.21
CA GLY A 65 5.39 5.13 -6.04
C GLY A 65 4.14 4.62 -6.76
N HIS A 66 3.94 3.30 -6.87
CA HIS A 66 2.66 2.70 -7.26
C HIS A 66 1.65 2.79 -6.11
N LYS A 67 0.36 2.67 -6.43
CA LYS A 67 -0.69 2.61 -5.41
C LYS A 67 -0.76 1.22 -4.81
N SER A 68 -1.00 1.14 -3.51
CA SER A 68 -1.21 -0.13 -2.81
C SER A 68 -2.31 -0.99 -3.46
N GLY A 69 -3.35 -0.36 -4.01
CA GLY A 69 -4.44 -1.05 -4.71
C GLY A 69 -4.01 -1.78 -5.99
N GLU A 70 -2.93 -1.39 -6.65
CA GLU A 70 -2.43 -2.05 -7.87
C GLU A 70 -1.91 -3.46 -7.56
N SER A 71 -1.48 -3.70 -6.31
CA SER A 71 -1.02 -5.01 -5.84
C SER A 71 -2.15 -5.94 -5.37
N ALA A 72 -3.42 -5.56 -5.50
CA ALA A 72 -4.55 -6.38 -5.07
C ALA A 72 -5.68 -6.40 -6.11
N SER A 73 -5.80 -7.50 -6.85
CA SER A 73 -6.90 -7.67 -7.81
C SER A 73 -8.26 -7.70 -7.10
N THR A 74 -9.21 -6.94 -7.64
CA THR A 74 -10.55 -6.77 -7.08
C THR A 74 -11.60 -7.60 -7.80
N ARG A 75 -11.39 -7.93 -9.07
CA ARG A 75 -12.28 -8.75 -9.89
C ARG A 75 -11.66 -10.11 -10.12
N LYS A 76 -12.45 -11.18 -9.98
CA LYS A 76 -12.04 -12.49 -10.46
C LYS A 76 -12.02 -12.46 -11.98
N ARG A 77 -10.93 -12.89 -12.60
CA ARG A 77 -10.98 -13.22 -14.03
C ARG A 77 -11.83 -14.47 -14.19
N ARG A 78 -12.74 -14.45 -15.16
CA ARG A 78 -13.43 -15.64 -15.66
C ARG A 78 -12.46 -16.45 -16.51
#